data_AF-A0A261UJL1-F1
#
_entry.id   AF-A0A261UJL1-F1
#
_cell.length_a   1.000
_cell.length_b   1.000
_cell.length_c   1.000
_cell.angle_alpha   90.00
_cell.angle_beta   90.00
_cell.angle_gamma   90.00
#
_symmetry.space_group_name_H-M   'P 1'
#
loop_
_entity.id
_entity.type
_entity.pdbx_description
1 polymer ?
#
loop_
_entity_poly.entity_id
_entity_poly.type
_entity_poly.pdbx_seq_one_letter_code
_entity_poly.pdbx_strand_id
1 'polypeptide(L)'
;MKRPASQNRQEPQPLVAASSVPANHYPLFKGATRVATIKGGVPTRAFVGLVMLVVIVAMFTLYGWLLFPILYPVMAVISRQDDRAFWTWELWLKTKALAPNRRYWGAVSYSPLAYSPRRPWARWASQRYR
;
A
#
# COMPACT_ATOMS: atom_id res chain seq x y z
N MET A 1 36.04 -13.62 -50.71
CA MET A 1 35.28 -12.84 -49.71
C MET A 1 35.10 -13.70 -48.45
N LYS A 2 35.99 -13.60 -47.46
CA LYS A 2 35.95 -14.39 -46.21
C LYS A 2 35.35 -13.52 -45.09
N ARG A 3 34.25 -13.94 -44.46
CA ARG A 3 33.76 -13.33 -43.21
C ARG A 3 34.54 -13.95 -42.04
N PRO A 4 35.23 -13.19 -41.18
CA PRO A 4 35.74 -13.73 -39.93
C PRO A 4 34.57 -13.88 -38.94
N ALA A 5 34.33 -15.11 -38.50
CA ALA A 5 33.46 -15.41 -37.38
C ALA A 5 34.20 -15.04 -36.08
N SER A 6 33.96 -13.83 -35.58
CA SER A 6 34.34 -13.46 -34.21
C SER A 6 33.39 -14.16 -33.25
N GLN A 7 33.82 -15.34 -32.83
CA GLN A 7 33.24 -16.14 -31.78
C GLN A 7 33.32 -15.36 -30.45
N ASN A 8 32.25 -14.64 -30.12
CA ASN A 8 32.00 -14.12 -28.78
C ASN A 8 31.71 -15.33 -27.86
N ARG A 9 32.78 -15.95 -27.36
CA ARG A 9 32.72 -16.93 -26.27
C ARG A 9 32.37 -16.14 -25.00
N GLN A 10 31.08 -16.11 -24.65
CA GLN A 10 30.67 -15.71 -23.31
C GLN A 10 31.24 -16.75 -22.34
N GLU A 11 32.27 -16.36 -21.59
CA GLU A 11 32.72 -17.14 -20.45
C GLU A 11 31.58 -17.20 -19.41
N PRO A 12 31.30 -18.36 -18.78
CA PRO A 12 30.29 -18.45 -17.75
C PRO A 12 30.75 -17.60 -16.58
N GLN A 13 30.04 -16.49 -16.30
CA GLN A 13 30.36 -15.65 -15.16
C GLN A 13 30.34 -16.48 -13.86
N PRO A 14 31.32 -16.28 -12.97
CA PRO A 14 31.49 -17.12 -11.80
C PRO A 14 30.32 -16.89 -10.85
N LEU A 15 29.56 -17.97 -10.62
CA LEU A 15 28.65 -18.24 -9.51
C LEU A 15 28.46 -17.05 -8.56
N VAL A 16 27.50 -16.18 -8.90
CA VAL A 16 26.89 -15.23 -7.97
C VAL A 16 26.50 -16.05 -6.76
N ALA A 17 27.17 -15.77 -5.63
CA ALA A 17 27.10 -16.50 -4.38
C ALA A 17 25.71 -17.10 -4.13
N ALA A 18 25.66 -18.42 -3.94
CA ALA A 18 24.46 -19.21 -3.71
C ALA A 18 23.47 -18.44 -2.82
N SER A 19 22.40 -17.95 -3.42
CA SER A 19 21.33 -17.29 -2.67
C SER A 19 20.78 -18.28 -1.65
N SER A 20 20.68 -17.89 -0.38
CA SER A 20 20.07 -18.69 0.71
C SER A 20 18.56 -18.94 0.54
N VAL A 21 18.04 -18.62 -0.64
CA VAL A 21 16.63 -18.71 -1.00
C VAL A 21 16.37 -20.12 -1.53
N PRO A 22 15.39 -20.86 -0.98
CA PRO A 22 15.08 -22.22 -1.44
C PRO A 22 14.69 -22.25 -2.92
N ALA A 23 14.91 -23.41 -3.57
CA ALA A 23 14.85 -23.56 -5.03
C ALA A 23 13.51 -23.18 -5.70
N ASN A 24 12.43 -23.04 -4.94
CA ASN A 24 11.09 -22.63 -5.39
C ASN A 24 10.72 -21.18 -4.99
N HIS A 25 11.67 -20.40 -4.49
CA HIS A 25 11.45 -19.02 -4.09
C HIS A 25 12.34 -18.08 -4.92
N TYR A 26 11.76 -16.96 -5.33
CA TYR A 26 12.49 -15.90 -6.01
C TYR A 26 12.94 -14.86 -4.98
N PRO A 27 14.16 -14.31 -5.07
CA PRO A 27 14.56 -13.19 -4.25
C PRO A 27 13.65 -12.00 -4.55
N LEU A 28 12.67 -11.77 -3.69
CA LEU A 28 11.73 -10.66 -3.86
C LEU A 28 12.40 -9.38 -3.40
N PHE A 29 12.58 -8.43 -4.32
CA PHE A 29 13.04 -7.09 -3.98
C PHE A 29 11.97 -6.35 -3.17
N LYS A 30 11.97 -6.58 -1.85
CA LYS A 30 11.00 -6.00 -0.91
C LYS A 30 10.99 -4.47 -0.93
N GLY A 31 12.12 -3.85 -1.30
CA GLY A 31 12.24 -2.40 -1.46
C GLY A 31 11.35 -1.81 -2.56
N ALA A 32 11.14 -2.53 -3.67
CA ALA A 32 10.35 -2.03 -4.81
C ALA A 32 8.82 -2.09 -4.57
N THR A 33 8.37 -2.82 -3.54
CA THR A 33 6.94 -3.08 -3.25
C THR A 33 6.50 -2.57 -1.88
N ARG A 34 7.41 -1.92 -1.14
CA ARG A 34 7.09 -1.29 0.15
C ARG A 34 6.29 -0.01 -0.07
N VAL A 35 5.40 0.26 0.89
CA VAL A 35 4.68 1.53 0.95
C VAL A 35 5.69 2.65 1.24
N ALA A 36 5.51 3.81 0.63
CA ALA A 36 6.32 4.98 0.94
C ALA A 36 6.13 5.34 2.44
N THR A 37 7.25 5.37 3.18
CA THR A 37 7.28 5.67 4.60
C THR A 37 8.15 6.89 4.87
N ILE A 38 7.76 7.66 5.89
CA ILE A 38 8.54 8.80 6.40
C ILE A 38 9.51 8.28 7.46
N LYS A 39 10.52 9.09 7.83
CA LYS A 39 11.45 8.83 8.94
C LYS A 39 10.70 8.17 10.11
N GLY A 40 11.16 7.00 10.54
CA GLY A 40 10.49 6.18 11.56
C GLY A 40 9.59 5.04 11.05
N GLY A 41 9.45 4.87 9.73
CA GLY A 41 8.70 3.75 9.12
C GLY A 41 7.20 4.01 8.97
N VAL A 42 6.75 5.24 9.20
CA VAL A 42 5.33 5.60 9.20
C VAL A 42 4.80 5.78 7.78
N PRO A 43 3.69 5.12 7.38
CA PRO A 43 3.10 5.29 6.05
C PRO A 43 2.60 6.72 5.80
N THR A 44 2.91 7.27 4.61
CA THR A 44 2.58 8.67 4.28
C THR A 44 1.10 9.00 4.43
N ARG A 45 0.20 8.08 4.05
CA ARG A 45 -1.27 8.28 4.15
C ARG A 45 -1.72 8.46 5.61
N ALA A 46 -1.21 7.64 6.51
CA ALA A 46 -1.51 7.73 7.94
C ALA A 46 -0.92 9.02 8.54
N PHE A 47 0.29 9.39 8.12
CA PHE A 47 0.92 10.65 8.53
C PHE A 47 0.10 11.90 8.13
N VAL A 48 -0.40 11.95 6.89
CA VAL A 48 -1.28 13.03 6.44
C VAL A 48 -2.56 13.07 7.28
N GLY A 49 -3.16 11.90 7.57
CA GLY A 49 -4.33 11.82 8.45
C GLY A 49 -4.05 12.36 9.86
N LEU A 50 -2.89 12.03 10.44
CA LEU A 50 -2.45 12.56 11.73
C LEU A 50 -2.31 14.08 11.71
N VAL A 51 -1.63 14.64 10.70
CA VAL A 51 -1.42 16.09 10.57
C VAL A 51 -2.76 16.81 10.43
N MET A 52 -3.66 16.31 9.58
CA MET A 52 -5.00 16.88 9.41
C MET A 52 -5.78 16.87 10.72
N LEU A 53 -5.74 15.76 11.47
CA LEU A 53 -6.40 15.67 12.77
C LEU A 53 -5.84 16.71 13.75
N VAL A 54 -4.51 16.82 13.85
CA VAL A 54 -3.87 17.79 14.74
C VAL A 54 -4.25 19.22 14.37
N VAL A 55 -4.22 19.57 13.08
CA VAL A 55 -4.57 20.92 12.60
C VAL A 55 -6.03 21.25 12.92
N ILE A 56 -6.95 20.33 12.66
CA ILE A 56 -8.38 20.52 12.97
C ILE A 56 -8.58 20.76 14.48
N VAL A 57 -7.95 19.98 15.34
CA VAL A 57 -8.04 20.16 16.80
C VAL A 57 -7.39 21.48 17.24
N ALA A 58 -6.26 21.83 16.62
CA ALA A 58 -5.52 23.04 16.91
C ALA A 58 -6.28 24.33 16.53
N MET A 59 -7.22 24.26 15.57
CA MET A 59 -8.10 25.40 15.24
C MET A 59 -8.99 25.82 16.42
N PHE A 60 -9.41 24.87 17.26
CA PHE A 60 -10.29 25.14 18.40
C PHE A 60 -9.51 25.35 19.71
N THR A 61 -8.30 24.78 19.81
CA THR A 61 -7.51 24.82 21.05
C THR A 61 -6.02 24.88 20.76
N LEU A 62 -5.30 25.82 21.38
CA LEU A 62 -3.84 25.91 21.23
C LEU A 62 -3.12 24.65 21.73
N TYR A 63 -3.69 23.98 22.74
CA TYR A 63 -3.17 22.70 23.25
C TYR A 63 -3.27 21.56 22.24
N GLY A 64 -4.04 21.70 21.16
CA GLY A 64 -4.13 20.72 20.08
C GLY A 64 -2.78 20.38 19.43
N TRP A 65 -1.82 21.31 19.46
CA TRP A 65 -0.46 21.06 18.98
C TRP A 65 0.29 19.99 19.76
N LEU A 66 -0.04 19.77 21.05
CA LEU A 66 0.57 18.72 21.87
C LEU A 66 0.16 17.31 21.44
N LEU A 67 -0.90 17.19 20.64
CA LEU A 67 -1.41 15.91 20.19
C LEU A 67 -0.45 15.24 19.19
N PHE A 68 0.29 16.02 18.40
CA PHE A 68 1.28 15.50 17.45
C PHE A 68 2.44 14.74 18.12
N PRO A 69 3.20 15.31 19.08
CA PRO A 69 4.32 14.60 19.71
C PRO A 69 3.87 13.40 20.55
N ILE A 70 2.59 13.35 20.98
CA ILE A 70 2.03 12.20 21.70
C ILE A 70 1.65 11.08 20.72
N LEU A 71 0.98 11.40 19.63
CA LEU A 71 0.39 10.40 18.74
C LEU A 71 1.39 9.88 17.68
N TYR A 72 2.36 10.71 17.28
CA TYR A 72 3.41 10.31 16.35
C TYR A 72 4.25 9.09 16.81
N PRO A 73 4.78 9.02 18.06
CA PRO A 73 5.55 7.85 18.51
C PRO A 73 4.69 6.59 18.57
N VAL A 74 3.41 6.70 18.95
CA VAL A 74 2.46 5.56 18.92
C VAL A 74 2.35 5.03 17.50
N MET A 75 2.19 5.93 16.52
CA MET A 75 2.12 5.56 15.10
C MET A 75 3.42 4.92 14.60
N ALA A 76 4.57 5.41 15.07
CA ALA A 76 5.88 4.84 14.73
C ALA A 76 6.07 3.43 15.31
N VAL A 77 5.61 3.16 16.54
CA VAL A 77 5.68 1.81 17.15
C VAL A 77 4.83 0.82 16.36
N ILE A 78 3.60 1.20 15.99
CA ILE A 78 2.70 0.35 15.21
C ILE A 78 3.32 0.07 13.82
N SER A 79 3.82 1.10 13.16
CA SER A 79 4.37 0.96 11.79
C SER A 79 5.64 0.12 11.73
N ARG A 80 6.39 0.02 12.83
CA ARG A 80 7.57 -0.86 12.91
C ARG A 80 7.22 -2.35 12.89
N GLN A 81 6.03 -2.71 13.39
CA GLN A 81 5.56 -4.09 13.42
C GLN A 81 4.96 -4.48 12.06
N ASP A 82 4.16 -3.60 11.45
CA ASP A 82 3.54 -3.82 10.15
C ASP A 82 3.39 -2.51 9.36
N ASP A 83 4.13 -2.38 8.26
CA ASP A 83 4.09 -1.23 7.36
C ASP A 83 2.69 -1.01 6.74
N ARG A 84 1.84 -2.05 6.70
CA ARG A 84 0.50 -2.04 6.09
C ARG A 84 -0.63 -2.03 7.12
N ALA A 85 -0.34 -1.95 8.42
CA ALA A 85 -1.36 -1.96 9.47
C ALA A 85 -2.48 -0.93 9.22
N PHE A 86 -2.10 0.32 8.92
CA PHE A 86 -3.07 1.40 8.66
C PHE A 86 -3.91 1.16 7.41
N TRP A 87 -3.35 0.53 6.38
CA TRP A 87 -4.11 0.15 5.19
C TRP A 87 -5.14 -0.94 5.52
N THR A 88 -4.74 -1.94 6.32
CA THR A 88 -5.65 -2.99 6.79
C THR A 88 -6.78 -2.43 7.63
N TRP A 89 -6.49 -1.46 8.52
CA TRP A 89 -7.52 -0.77 9.31
C TRP A 89 -8.47 0.07 8.44
N GLU A 90 -7.93 0.82 7.47
CA GLU A 90 -8.75 1.55 6.49
C GLU A 90 -9.67 0.59 5.73
N LEU A 91 -9.15 -0.54 5.27
CA LEU A 91 -9.90 -1.55 4.53
C LEU A 91 -10.96 -2.23 5.40
N TRP A 92 -10.64 -2.50 6.66
CA TRP A 92 -11.58 -3.05 7.63
C TRP A 92 -12.76 -2.08 7.85
N LEU A 93 -12.48 -0.79 8.05
CA LEU A 93 -13.52 0.23 8.18
C LEU A 93 -14.40 0.27 6.93
N LYS A 94 -13.80 0.31 5.74
CA LYS A 94 -14.52 0.31 4.46
C LYS A 94 -15.45 -0.88 4.29
N THR A 95 -15.00 -2.07 4.68
CA THR A 95 -15.75 -3.32 4.47
C THR A 95 -16.79 -3.60 5.56
N LYS A 96 -16.53 -3.20 6.82
CA LYS A 96 -17.45 -3.46 7.93
C LYS A 96 -18.45 -2.35 8.18
N ALA A 97 -18.02 -1.09 8.12
CA ALA A 97 -18.84 0.05 8.51
C ALA A 97 -19.42 0.81 7.31
N LEU A 98 -18.64 1.02 6.25
CA LEU A 98 -19.06 1.88 5.13
C LEU A 98 -19.73 1.15 3.96
N ALA A 99 -19.85 -0.18 3.99
CA ALA A 99 -20.42 -0.96 2.88
C ALA A 99 -21.96 -1.06 2.98
N PRO A 100 -22.76 -0.33 2.16
CA PRO A 100 -24.22 -0.32 2.27
C PRO A 100 -24.84 -1.65 1.86
N ASN A 101 -24.28 -2.25 0.79
CA ASN A 101 -24.70 -3.53 0.25
C ASN A 101 -24.57 -4.68 1.25
N ARG A 102 -23.78 -4.53 2.33
CA ARG A 102 -23.60 -5.55 3.35
C ARG A 102 -24.93 -5.97 3.99
N ARG A 103 -25.86 -5.03 4.19
CA ARG A 103 -27.16 -5.31 4.84
C ARG A 103 -28.05 -6.22 4.00
N TYR A 104 -27.96 -6.12 2.68
CA TYR A 104 -28.76 -6.93 1.77
C TYR A 104 -28.12 -8.29 1.48
N TRP A 105 -26.81 -8.31 1.20
CA TRP A 105 -26.12 -9.52 0.74
C TRP A 105 -25.45 -10.33 1.86
N GLY A 106 -25.29 -9.77 3.07
CA GLY A 106 -24.55 -10.41 4.18
C GLY A 106 -23.04 -10.51 3.96
N ALA A 107 -22.54 -10.23 2.75
CA ALA A 107 -21.13 -10.31 2.36
C ALA A 107 -20.67 -9.01 1.68
N VAL A 108 -19.34 -8.81 1.65
CA VAL A 108 -18.70 -7.67 1.00
C VAL A 108 -17.45 -8.15 0.28
N SER A 109 -17.33 -7.82 -1.01
CA SER A 109 -16.14 -8.07 -1.83
C SER A 109 -15.49 -6.74 -2.19
N TYR A 110 -14.25 -6.51 -1.72
CA TYR A 110 -13.49 -5.31 -2.07
C TYR A 110 -12.51 -5.63 -3.19
N SER A 111 -12.58 -4.87 -4.28
CA SER A 111 -11.61 -4.92 -5.39
C SER A 111 -10.84 -3.60 -5.43
N PRO A 112 -9.49 -3.61 -5.40
CA PRO A 112 -8.71 -2.40 -5.59
C PRO A 112 -8.77 -1.89 -7.04
N LEU A 113 -9.23 -2.73 -7.98
CA LEU A 113 -9.40 -2.36 -9.37
C LEU A 113 -10.68 -1.56 -9.55
N ALA A 114 -10.56 -0.37 -10.15
CA ALA A 114 -11.70 0.36 -10.65
C ALA A 114 -12.40 -0.48 -11.72
N TYR A 115 -13.73 -0.57 -11.65
CA TYR A 115 -14.51 -1.20 -12.69
C TYR A 115 -14.40 -0.37 -13.97
N SER A 116 -14.03 -1.01 -15.08
CA SER A 116 -13.96 -0.34 -16.38
C SER A 116 -15.34 0.17 -16.78
N PRO A 117 -15.49 1.45 -17.15
CA PRO A 117 -16.78 2.01 -17.58
C PRO A 117 -17.28 1.40 -18.90
N ARG A 118 -16.41 0.68 -19.62
CA ARG A 118 -16.76 -0.02 -20.87
C ARG A 118 -17.55 -1.31 -20.64
N ARG A 119 -17.73 -1.76 -19.40
CA ARG A 119 -18.51 -2.97 -19.12
C ARG A 119 -20.01 -2.66 -19.21
N PRO A 120 -20.79 -3.43 -20.00
CA PRO A 120 -22.21 -3.16 -20.24
C PRO A 120 -23.04 -2.99 -18.96
N TRP A 121 -22.75 -3.79 -17.93
CA TRP A 121 -23.43 -3.76 -16.63
C TRP A 121 -23.00 -2.59 -15.72
N ALA A 122 -21.80 -2.01 -15.91
CA ALA A 122 -21.35 -0.86 -15.11
C ALA A 122 -22.13 0.42 -15.44
N ARG A 123 -22.69 0.52 -16.65
CA ARG A 123 -23.56 1.62 -17.09
C ARG A 123 -24.82 1.75 -16.23
N TRP A 124 -25.37 0.63 -15.80
CA TRP A 124 -26.60 0.57 -15.00
C TRP A 124 -26.37 1.10 -13.58
N ALA A 125 -25.18 0.84 -13.01
CA ALA A 125 -24.80 1.36 -11.70
C ALA A 125 -24.56 2.88 -11.72
N SER A 126 -24.01 3.43 -12.81
CA SER A 126 -23.75 4.87 -12.95
C SER A 126 -24.99 5.75 -13.13
N GLN A 127 -26.14 5.18 -13.50
CA GLN A 127 -27.39 5.93 -13.70
C GLN A 127 -28.18 6.15 -12.40
N ARG A 128 -27.86 5.44 -11.31
CA ARG A 128 -28.62 5.49 -10.04
C ARG A 128 -28.21 6.65 -9.10
N TYR A 129 -27.11 7.34 -9.38
CA TYR A 129 -26.51 8.36 -8.50
C TYR A 129 -26.34 9.73 -9.19
N ARG A 130 -27.21 10.04 -10.15
CA ARG A 130 -27.32 11.38 -10.74
C ARG A 130 -28.59 12.04 -10.26
#